data_AF-A0A0K1QFF2-F1
#
_entry.id   AF-A0A0K1QFF2-F1
#
_cell.length_a   1.000
_cell.length_b   1.000
_cell.length_c   1.000
_cell.angle_alpha   90.00
_cell.angle_beta   90.00
_cell.angle_gamma   90.00
#
_symmetry.space_group_name_H-M   'P 1'
#
loop_
_entity.id
_entity.type
_entity.pdbx_description
1 polymer ?
#
loop_
_entity_poly.entity_id
_entity_poly.type
_entity_poly.pdbx_seq_one_letter_code
_entity_poly.pdbx_strand_id
1 'polypeptide(L)'
;MTDKPFDDIPSEVVAWVDRLHEVADEVAQPLLTAHAERLRCRAGCSDCCSDGLTVFTIEAALIAKRHPSLLAEGIPHAEGACAFLDDEGRCRIYAERPYVCRTQGLPLRWLDEEEHDGAAEIVESRDICPKNEQGGLPLEELPAEALFTLGPFEQRLAARQSAVDGGEGRRVALRSLFAQAAPRKHLPVL
;
A
#
# COMPACT_ATOMS: atom_id res chain seq x y z
N MET A 1 7.45 -27.04 -2.34
CA MET A 1 6.82 -25.75 -2.00
C MET A 1 7.80 -25.03 -1.11
N THR A 2 8.32 -23.88 -1.54
CA THR A 2 9.10 -23.00 -0.69
C THR A 2 8.14 -22.35 0.30
N ASP A 3 8.34 -22.60 1.59
CA ASP A 3 7.57 -21.97 2.67
C ASP A 3 7.72 -20.45 2.55
N LYS A 4 6.63 -19.75 2.22
CA LYS A 4 6.69 -18.29 2.11
C LYS A 4 6.45 -17.70 3.50
N PRO A 5 7.08 -16.56 3.84
CA PRO A 5 7.02 -15.97 5.19
C PRO A 5 5.63 -15.44 5.60
N PHE A 6 4.62 -15.64 4.75
CA PHE A 6 3.23 -15.28 4.98
C PHE A 6 2.28 -16.49 4.97
N ASP A 7 2.78 -17.71 4.73
CA ASP A 7 1.97 -18.94 4.68
C ASP A 7 1.48 -19.34 6.09
N ASP A 8 2.26 -19.04 7.14
CA ASP A 8 1.96 -19.36 8.54
C ASP A 8 1.16 -18.28 9.29
N ILE A 9 0.67 -17.24 8.59
CA ILE A 9 -0.05 -16.15 9.26
C ILE A 9 -1.44 -16.64 9.72
N PRO A 10 -1.77 -16.49 11.03
CA PRO A 10 -3.04 -16.99 11.55
C PRO A 10 -4.27 -16.34 10.88
N SER A 11 -5.32 -17.14 10.69
CA SER A 11 -6.52 -16.71 9.97
C SER A 11 -7.23 -15.49 10.60
N GLU A 12 -7.14 -15.34 11.91
CA GLU A 12 -7.67 -14.22 12.68
C GLU A 12 -6.85 -12.94 12.50
N VAL A 13 -5.56 -13.06 12.20
CA VAL A 13 -4.70 -11.93 11.80
C VAL A 13 -5.10 -11.47 10.41
N VAL A 14 -5.30 -12.40 9.47
CA VAL A 14 -5.78 -12.07 8.12
C VAL A 14 -7.14 -11.37 8.17
N ALA A 15 -8.09 -11.89 8.96
CA ALA A 15 -9.40 -11.25 9.15
C ALA A 15 -9.32 -9.89 9.85
N TRP A 16 -8.30 -9.67 10.67
CA TRP A 16 -8.05 -8.36 11.28
C TRP A 16 -7.54 -7.35 10.24
N VAL A 17 -6.65 -7.77 9.33
CA VAL A 17 -6.15 -6.89 8.24
C VAL A 17 -7.29 -6.48 7.32
N ASP A 18 -8.15 -7.44 6.95
CA ASP A 18 -9.34 -7.19 6.12
C ASP A 18 -10.23 -6.10 6.74
N ARG A 19 -10.53 -6.20 8.03
CA ARG A 19 -11.28 -5.17 8.77
C ARG A 19 -10.54 -3.84 8.88
N LEU A 20 -9.22 -3.83 9.03
CA LEU A 20 -8.45 -2.58 9.05
C LEU A 20 -8.55 -1.86 7.71
N HIS A 21 -8.48 -2.61 6.61
CA HIS A 21 -8.66 -2.09 5.25
C HIS A 21 -10.07 -1.54 5.03
N GLU A 22 -11.11 -2.22 5.49
CA GLU A 22 -12.50 -1.71 5.46
C GLU A 22 -12.62 -0.36 6.20
N VAL A 23 -12.04 -0.26 7.41
CA VAL A 23 -12.04 0.99 8.19
C VAL A 23 -11.25 2.09 7.47
N ALA A 24 -10.15 1.76 6.79
CA ALA A 24 -9.39 2.73 6.01
C ALA A 24 -10.22 3.28 4.84
N ASP A 25 -10.95 2.39 4.14
CA ASP A 25 -11.86 2.78 3.06
C ASP A 25 -13.01 3.67 3.59
N GLU A 26 -13.60 3.33 4.73
CA GLU A 26 -14.65 4.14 5.38
C GLU A 26 -14.16 5.55 5.75
N VAL A 27 -12.95 5.66 6.31
CA VAL A 27 -12.33 6.95 6.64
C VAL A 27 -11.96 7.74 5.39
N ALA A 28 -11.57 7.07 4.31
CA ALA A 28 -11.26 7.70 3.04
C ALA A 28 -12.52 8.21 2.30
N GLN A 29 -13.68 7.59 2.49
CA GLN A 29 -14.89 7.85 1.69
C GLN A 29 -15.35 9.32 1.67
N PRO A 30 -15.38 10.06 2.80
CA PRO A 30 -15.69 11.49 2.77
C PRO A 30 -14.69 12.30 1.95
N LEU A 31 -13.39 11.96 2.01
CA LEU A 31 -12.33 12.62 1.26
C LEU A 31 -12.42 12.32 -0.24
N LEU A 32 -12.72 11.07 -0.60
CA LEU A 32 -12.99 10.68 -1.99
C LEU A 32 -14.14 11.51 -2.57
N THR A 33 -15.19 11.73 -1.77
CA THR A 33 -16.34 12.56 -2.18
C THR A 33 -15.95 14.03 -2.30
N ALA A 34 -15.25 14.58 -1.29
CA ALA A 34 -14.82 15.97 -1.27
C ALA A 34 -13.81 16.33 -2.38
N HIS A 35 -13.09 15.34 -2.91
CA HIS A 35 -12.07 15.54 -3.94
C HIS A 35 -12.43 14.92 -5.30
N ALA A 36 -13.69 14.54 -5.50
CA ALA A 36 -14.14 13.85 -6.71
C ALA A 36 -13.81 14.59 -8.02
N GLU A 37 -13.76 15.93 -8.02
CA GLU A 37 -13.45 16.73 -9.21
C GLU A 37 -11.98 16.60 -9.67
N ARG A 38 -11.05 16.50 -8.70
CA ARG A 38 -9.60 16.40 -8.96
C ARG A 38 -9.07 14.97 -8.96
N LEU A 39 -9.72 14.05 -8.25
CA LEU A 39 -9.21 12.70 -8.04
C LEU A 39 -9.22 11.88 -9.34
N ARG A 40 -8.03 11.46 -9.78
CA ARG A 40 -7.83 10.57 -10.93
C ARG A 40 -7.54 9.13 -10.54
N CYS A 41 -7.15 8.88 -9.29
CA CYS A 41 -6.86 7.53 -8.80
C CYS A 41 -8.15 6.69 -8.75
N ARG A 42 -8.21 5.64 -9.57
CA ARG A 42 -9.27 4.64 -9.65
C ARG A 42 -8.75 3.39 -10.35
N ALA A 43 -9.55 2.33 -10.41
CA ALA A 43 -9.20 1.14 -11.20
C ALA A 43 -8.83 1.54 -12.64
N GLY A 44 -7.65 1.12 -13.10
CA GLY A 44 -7.08 1.50 -14.41
C GLY A 44 -6.15 2.71 -14.38
N CYS A 45 -5.98 3.41 -13.26
CA CYS A 45 -4.86 4.32 -13.04
C CYS A 45 -3.65 3.51 -12.52
N SER A 46 -2.50 3.58 -13.21
CA SER A 46 -1.32 2.76 -12.91
C SER A 46 -0.01 3.54 -12.76
N ASP A 47 -0.06 4.87 -12.75
CA ASP A 47 1.14 5.71 -12.75
C ASP A 47 2.04 5.54 -11.51
N CYS A 48 1.44 5.32 -10.34
CA CYS A 48 2.19 5.05 -9.11
C CYS A 48 2.40 3.54 -8.86
N CYS A 49 1.90 2.66 -9.74
CA CYS A 49 1.98 1.22 -9.58
C CYS A 49 3.37 0.71 -9.99
N SER A 50 4.34 0.87 -9.09
CA SER A 50 5.73 0.47 -9.28
C SER A 50 6.05 -0.88 -8.64
N ASP A 51 7.16 -1.46 -9.06
CA ASP A 51 7.58 -2.82 -8.70
C ASP A 51 8.27 -2.94 -7.33
N GLY A 52 8.73 -1.82 -6.78
CA GLY A 52 9.48 -1.78 -5.52
C GLY A 52 8.63 -1.82 -4.25
N LEU A 53 7.30 -1.92 -4.37
CA LEU A 53 6.41 -1.90 -3.23
C LEU A 53 6.57 -3.17 -2.38
N THR A 54 6.90 -2.96 -1.12
CA THR A 54 6.89 -4.00 -0.09
C THR A 54 5.70 -3.80 0.84
N VAL A 55 5.18 -4.89 1.37
CA VAL A 55 4.07 -4.91 2.33
C VAL A 55 4.43 -5.78 3.52
N PHE A 56 3.77 -5.57 4.65
CA PHE A 56 3.93 -6.46 5.80
C PHE A 56 3.45 -7.87 5.46
N THR A 57 4.04 -8.91 6.07
CA THR A 57 3.66 -10.30 5.77
C THR A 57 2.19 -10.58 6.09
N ILE A 58 1.62 -9.88 7.09
CA ILE A 58 0.19 -9.97 7.40
C ILE A 58 -0.72 -9.47 6.26
N GLU A 59 -0.31 -8.46 5.49
CA GLU A 59 -1.06 -8.01 4.31
C GLU A 59 -0.85 -8.96 3.12
N ALA A 60 0.37 -9.47 2.97
CA ALA A 60 0.69 -10.46 1.96
C ALA A 60 -0.16 -11.74 2.12
N ALA A 61 -0.40 -12.17 3.36
CA ALA A 61 -1.26 -13.30 3.69
C ALA A 61 -2.73 -13.08 3.28
N LEU A 62 -3.26 -11.85 3.42
CA LEU A 62 -4.60 -11.52 2.93
C LEU A 62 -4.68 -11.68 1.41
N ILE A 63 -3.69 -11.16 0.67
CA ILE A 63 -3.63 -11.30 -0.79
C ILE A 63 -3.55 -12.78 -1.16
N ALA A 64 -2.67 -13.55 -0.51
CA ALA A 64 -2.50 -14.97 -0.78
C ALA A 64 -3.78 -15.78 -0.52
N LYS A 65 -4.50 -15.47 0.57
CA LYS A 65 -5.78 -16.09 0.89
C LYS A 65 -6.87 -15.80 -0.15
N ARG A 66 -6.90 -14.57 -0.68
CA ARG A 66 -7.95 -14.10 -1.59
C ARG A 66 -7.66 -14.45 -3.05
N HIS A 67 -6.38 -14.57 -3.41
CA HIS A 67 -5.92 -14.75 -4.79
C HIS A 67 -4.97 -15.95 -5.01
N PRO A 68 -5.26 -17.15 -4.46
CA PRO A 68 -4.32 -18.27 -4.49
C PRO A 68 -3.96 -18.72 -5.91
N SER A 69 -4.95 -18.83 -6.81
CA SER A 69 -4.71 -19.21 -8.21
C SER A 69 -3.88 -18.18 -8.97
N LEU A 70 -4.13 -16.88 -8.74
CA LEU A 70 -3.35 -15.81 -9.36
C LEU A 70 -1.88 -15.89 -8.94
N LEU A 71 -1.59 -16.15 -7.67
CA LEU A 71 -0.22 -16.24 -7.19
C LEU A 71 0.48 -17.52 -7.66
N ALA A 72 -0.25 -18.63 -7.76
CA ALA A 72 0.30 -19.91 -8.19
C ALA A 72 0.55 -19.97 -9.71
N GLU A 73 -0.41 -19.52 -10.50
CA GLU A 73 -0.45 -19.73 -11.95
C GLU A 73 -0.24 -18.44 -12.75
N GLY A 74 -0.46 -17.28 -12.12
CA GLY A 74 -0.33 -15.99 -12.77
C GLY A 74 1.12 -15.63 -13.09
N ILE A 75 1.28 -14.94 -14.21
CA ILE A 75 2.54 -14.30 -14.58
C ILE A 75 2.54 -12.89 -13.96
N PRO A 76 3.58 -12.51 -13.19
CA PRO A 76 3.71 -11.14 -12.72
C PRO A 76 3.91 -10.21 -13.92
N HIS A 77 3.34 -9.01 -13.88
CA HIS A 77 3.59 -8.00 -14.91
C HIS A 77 5.09 -7.72 -15.06
N ALA A 78 5.52 -7.21 -16.22
CA ALA A 78 6.91 -6.84 -16.49
C ALA A 78 7.53 -6.01 -15.36
N GLU A 79 8.82 -6.25 -15.10
CA GLU A 79 9.63 -5.52 -14.11
C GLU A 79 9.60 -4.01 -14.40
N GLY A 80 9.70 -3.21 -13.33
CA GLY A 80 9.54 -1.76 -13.41
C GLY A 80 8.09 -1.27 -13.22
N ALA A 81 7.11 -2.16 -13.30
CA ALA A 81 5.73 -1.90 -12.91
C ALA A 81 5.24 -2.92 -11.87
N CYS A 82 4.17 -2.58 -11.15
CA CYS A 82 3.61 -3.45 -10.12
C CYS A 82 3.26 -4.83 -10.71
N ALA A 83 3.76 -5.89 -10.06
CA ALA A 83 3.54 -7.26 -10.50
C ALA A 83 2.06 -7.66 -10.66
N PHE A 84 1.13 -6.98 -9.99
CA PHE A 84 -0.30 -7.29 -10.02
C PHE A 84 -1.08 -6.62 -11.15
N LEU A 85 -0.47 -5.79 -12.00
CA LEU A 85 -1.16 -5.24 -13.17
C LEU A 85 -1.48 -6.35 -14.19
N ASP A 86 -2.60 -6.21 -14.89
CA ASP A 86 -2.90 -6.90 -16.15
C ASP A 86 -2.31 -6.13 -17.35
N ASP A 87 -2.46 -6.68 -18.56
CA ASP A 87 -1.92 -6.09 -19.79
C ASP A 87 -2.58 -4.75 -20.15
N GLU A 88 -3.76 -4.46 -19.58
CA GLU A 88 -4.46 -3.17 -19.72
C GLU A 88 -4.13 -2.19 -18.58
N GLY A 89 -3.19 -2.51 -17.68
CA GLY A 89 -2.80 -1.66 -16.56
C GLY A 89 -3.81 -1.63 -15.41
N ARG A 90 -4.74 -2.57 -15.33
CA ARG A 90 -5.68 -2.71 -14.19
C ARG A 90 -5.07 -3.62 -13.14
N CYS A 91 -5.27 -3.26 -11.87
CA CYS A 91 -4.81 -4.07 -10.75
C CYS A 91 -5.69 -5.32 -10.59
N ARG A 92 -5.09 -6.52 -10.68
CA ARG A 92 -5.77 -7.80 -10.52
C ARG A 92 -6.25 -8.09 -9.09
N ILE A 93 -5.75 -7.32 -8.11
CA ILE A 93 -6.11 -7.42 -6.69
C ILE A 93 -6.72 -6.10 -6.17
N TYR A 94 -7.44 -5.35 -7.02
CA TYR A 94 -7.88 -3.99 -6.71
C TYR A 94 -8.70 -3.89 -5.40
N ALA A 95 -9.53 -4.90 -5.09
CA ALA A 95 -10.32 -4.96 -3.87
C ALA A 95 -9.49 -5.30 -2.62
N GLU A 96 -8.39 -6.03 -2.78
CA GLU A 96 -7.44 -6.45 -1.74
C GLU A 96 -6.12 -5.66 -1.80
N ARG A 97 -6.18 -4.43 -2.33
CA ARG A 97 -5.02 -3.55 -2.36
C ARG A 97 -4.46 -3.39 -0.93
N PRO A 98 -3.13 -3.47 -0.74
CA PRO A 98 -2.50 -3.14 0.54
C PRO A 98 -2.86 -1.72 0.99
N TYR A 99 -2.71 -1.45 2.28
CA TYR A 99 -3.00 -0.15 2.88
C TYR A 99 -2.34 1.01 2.11
N VAL A 100 -1.06 0.89 1.79
CA VAL A 100 -0.31 1.91 1.04
C VAL A 100 -0.94 2.22 -0.32
N CYS A 101 -1.58 1.24 -0.97
CA CYS A 101 -2.22 1.42 -2.28
C CYS A 101 -3.66 1.96 -2.18
N ARG A 102 -4.31 1.86 -1.01
CA ARG A 102 -5.69 2.31 -0.78
C ARG A 102 -5.78 3.81 -0.56
N THR A 103 -4.81 4.36 0.15
CA THR A 103 -4.73 5.80 0.44
C THR A 103 -4.17 6.61 -0.73
N GLN A 104 -3.53 5.94 -1.70
CA GLN A 104 -2.89 6.63 -2.81
C GLN A 104 -3.85 7.47 -3.66
N GLY A 105 -3.38 8.65 -4.01
CA GLY A 105 -4.11 9.64 -4.80
C GLY A 105 -4.92 10.64 -3.97
N LEU A 106 -5.28 10.35 -2.73
CA LEU A 106 -5.85 11.35 -1.83
C LEU A 106 -4.80 12.43 -1.49
N PRO A 107 -5.23 13.63 -1.07
CA PRO A 107 -4.37 14.53 -0.31
C PRO A 107 -4.00 13.85 1.02
N LEU A 108 -2.71 13.64 1.25
CA LEU A 108 -2.17 12.93 2.40
C LEU A 108 -1.56 13.92 3.38
N ARG A 109 -1.61 13.59 4.67
CA ARG A 109 -0.84 14.25 5.72
C ARG A 109 -0.25 13.24 6.69
N TRP A 110 0.91 13.56 7.24
CA TRP A 110 1.51 12.85 8.36
C TRP A 110 2.24 13.82 9.28
N LEU A 111 2.44 13.39 10.52
CA LEU A 111 3.02 14.19 11.59
C LEU A 111 4.28 13.46 12.06
N ASP A 112 5.41 14.13 11.95
CA ASP A 112 6.71 13.63 12.40
C ASP A 112 7.19 14.46 13.59
N GLU A 113 7.99 13.84 14.47
CA GLU A 113 8.70 14.55 15.53
C GLU A 113 10.11 14.88 15.02
N GLU A 114 10.42 16.17 14.94
CA GLU A 114 11.74 16.67 14.55
C GLU A 114 12.36 17.46 15.71
N GLU A 115 13.69 17.41 15.83
CA GLU A 115 14.40 18.24 16.81
C GLU A 115 14.81 19.57 16.17
N HIS A 116 14.28 20.67 16.68
CA HIS A 116 14.60 22.03 16.25
C HIS A 116 15.08 22.82 17.46
N ASP A 117 16.30 23.37 17.39
CA ASP A 117 16.91 24.17 18.45
C ASP A 117 16.94 23.48 19.84
N GLY A 118 17.10 22.15 19.86
CA GLY A 118 17.18 21.36 21.09
C GLY A 118 15.83 21.05 21.74
N ALA A 119 14.72 21.28 21.03
CA ALA A 119 13.38 20.90 21.45
C ALA A 119 12.72 20.00 20.40
N ALA A 120 11.94 19.01 20.86
CA ALA A 120 11.10 18.22 19.97
C ALA A 120 9.89 19.06 19.51
N GLU A 121 9.71 19.16 18.20
CA GLU A 121 8.61 19.83 17.53
C GLU A 121 7.85 18.82 16.65
N ILE A 122 6.52 18.97 16.58
CA ILE A 122 5.71 18.17 15.65
C ILE A 122 5.62 18.92 14.32
N VAL A 123 6.16 18.32 13.26
CA VAL A 123 6.14 18.85 11.90
C VAL A 123 5.08 18.12 11.10
N GLU A 124 4.23 18.88 10.41
CA GLU A 124 3.27 18.34 9.46
C GLU A 124 3.87 18.33 8.05
N SER A 125 3.84 17.15 7.44
CA SER A 125 4.13 16.97 6.03
C SER A 125 2.86 16.60 5.26
N ARG A 126 2.80 17.02 4.00
CA ARG A 126 1.66 16.79 3.10
C ARG A 126 2.14 16.36 1.73
N ASP A 127 1.37 15.49 1.08
CA ASP A 127 1.62 15.10 -0.31
C ASP A 127 0.32 14.85 -1.05
N ILE A 128 0.34 14.98 -2.38
CA ILE A 128 -0.77 14.61 -3.25
C ILE A 128 -0.20 14.09 -4.56
N CYS A 129 -0.88 13.11 -5.16
CA CYS A 129 -0.52 12.64 -6.49
C CYS A 129 -0.48 13.83 -7.49
N PRO A 130 0.59 13.99 -8.31
CA PRO A 130 0.71 15.08 -9.27
C PRO A 130 -0.47 15.18 -10.25
N LYS A 131 -1.13 14.05 -10.55
CA LYS A 131 -2.33 14.02 -11.40
C LYS A 131 -3.57 14.65 -10.77
N ASN A 132 -3.55 14.86 -9.46
CA ASN A 132 -4.68 15.33 -8.66
C ASN A 132 -4.42 16.73 -8.06
N GLU A 133 -3.30 17.38 -8.39
CA GLU A 133 -2.97 18.74 -7.91
C GLU A 133 -3.99 19.79 -8.39
N GLN A 134 -4.51 19.63 -9.61
CA GLN A 134 -5.44 20.57 -10.22
C GLN A 134 -6.90 20.23 -9.90
N GLY A 135 -7.76 21.25 -9.81
CA GLY A 135 -9.20 21.08 -9.57
C GLY A 135 -9.61 21.20 -8.11
N GLY A 136 -8.89 21.99 -7.31
CA GLY A 136 -9.19 22.31 -5.93
C GLY A 136 -8.27 23.39 -5.38
N LEU A 137 -8.37 23.68 -4.07
CA LEU A 137 -7.39 24.51 -3.37
C LEU A 137 -5.99 23.86 -3.41
N PRO A 138 -4.92 24.67 -3.39
CA PRO A 138 -3.55 24.19 -3.17
C PRO A 138 -3.45 23.31 -1.93
N LEU A 139 -2.56 22.32 -1.95
CA LEU A 139 -2.42 21.32 -0.89
C LEU A 139 -2.14 21.95 0.49
N GLU A 140 -1.37 23.03 0.49
CA GLU A 140 -0.95 23.80 1.66
C GLU A 140 -2.12 24.57 2.29
N GLU A 141 -3.12 24.92 1.49
CA GLU A 141 -4.30 25.67 1.93
C GLU A 141 -5.44 24.76 2.39
N LEU A 142 -5.35 23.45 2.17
CA LEU A 142 -6.38 22.51 2.61
C LEU A 142 -6.41 22.44 4.15
N PRO A 143 -7.61 22.40 4.76
CA PRO A 143 -7.72 22.16 6.17
C PRO A 143 -7.40 20.68 6.49
N ALA A 144 -7.00 20.42 7.74
CA ALA A 144 -6.57 19.12 8.23
C ALA A 144 -7.59 17.98 7.97
N GLU A 145 -8.88 18.28 8.07
CA GLU A 145 -9.99 17.36 7.84
C GLU A 145 -10.23 17.03 6.35
N ALA A 146 -9.61 17.77 5.43
CA ALA A 146 -9.61 17.49 4.00
C ALA A 146 -8.38 16.67 3.55
N LEU A 147 -7.62 16.14 4.51
CA LEU A 147 -6.39 15.37 4.27
C LEU A 147 -6.51 14.01 4.96
N PHE A 148 -6.06 12.95 4.29
CA PHE A 148 -5.99 11.63 4.90
C PHE A 148 -4.75 11.55 5.80
N THR A 149 -4.97 11.39 7.11
CA THR A 149 -3.88 11.23 8.08
C THR A 149 -3.34 9.79 8.07
N LEU A 150 -2.10 9.58 7.62
CA LEU A 150 -1.52 8.24 7.41
C LEU A 150 -1.17 7.51 8.73
N GLY A 151 -0.51 8.20 9.65
CA GLY A 151 0.12 7.59 10.84
C GLY A 151 -0.74 6.61 11.65
N PRO A 152 -2.01 6.91 11.96
CA PRO A 152 -2.85 6.03 12.79
C PRO A 152 -3.01 4.60 12.24
N PHE A 153 -3.12 4.44 10.92
CA PHE A 153 -3.26 3.13 10.30
C PHE A 153 -1.92 2.41 10.16
N GLU A 154 -0.87 3.14 9.79
CA GLU A 154 0.49 2.59 9.68
C GLU A 154 0.99 2.05 11.01
N GLN A 155 0.77 2.80 12.09
CA GLN A 155 1.14 2.38 13.45
C GLN A 155 0.36 1.14 13.89
N ARG A 156 -0.96 1.08 13.62
CA ARG A 156 -1.78 -0.11 13.94
C ARG A 156 -1.32 -1.34 13.17
N LEU A 157 -1.03 -1.18 11.89
CA LEU A 157 -0.58 -2.26 11.03
C LEU A 157 0.81 -2.76 11.45
N ALA A 158 1.75 -1.84 11.71
CA ALA A 158 3.09 -2.15 12.21
C ALA A 158 3.03 -2.85 13.57
N ALA A 159 2.24 -2.35 14.52
CA ALA A 159 2.05 -2.98 15.82
C ALA A 159 1.48 -4.40 15.70
N ARG A 160 0.52 -4.62 14.78
CA ARG A 160 -0.02 -5.95 14.52
C ARG A 160 1.02 -6.87 13.91
N GLN A 161 1.83 -6.39 12.96
CA GLN A 161 2.93 -7.17 12.39
C GLN A 161 3.93 -7.55 13.49
N SER A 162 4.39 -6.60 14.29
CA SER A 162 5.34 -6.85 15.39
C SER A 162 4.82 -7.87 16.39
N ALA A 163 3.52 -7.86 16.69
CA ALA A 163 2.91 -8.86 17.57
C ALA A 163 2.92 -10.29 16.97
N VAL A 164 2.95 -10.40 15.64
CA VAL A 164 2.94 -11.69 14.92
C VAL A 164 4.35 -12.27 14.76
N ASP A 165 5.35 -11.41 14.51
CA ASP A 165 6.71 -11.84 14.22
C ASP A 165 7.74 -11.54 15.30
N GLY A 166 7.29 -11.16 16.51
CA GLY A 166 8.19 -10.88 17.63
C GLY A 166 8.96 -9.56 17.50
N GLY A 167 8.46 -8.61 16.72
CA GLY A 167 9.03 -7.27 16.57
C GLY A 167 9.99 -7.13 15.37
N GLU A 168 10.11 -8.15 14.53
CA GLU A 168 10.95 -8.09 13.33
C GLU A 168 10.40 -7.14 12.27
N GLY A 169 9.08 -6.91 12.23
CA GLY A 169 8.46 -6.01 11.26
C GLY A 169 8.63 -6.50 9.82
N ARG A 170 8.57 -7.82 9.59
CA ARG A 170 8.88 -8.45 8.31
C ARG A 170 8.02 -7.90 7.18
N ARG A 171 8.69 -7.58 6.07
CA ARG A 171 8.08 -7.12 4.82
C ARG A 171 8.47 -8.01 3.66
N VAL A 172 7.59 -8.12 2.68
CA VAL A 172 7.82 -8.85 1.42
C VAL A 172 7.48 -7.96 0.23
N ALA A 173 8.25 -8.09 -0.85
CA ALA A 173 7.95 -7.43 -2.11
C ALA A 173 6.68 -8.03 -2.72
N LEU A 174 5.79 -7.20 -3.27
CA LEU A 174 4.57 -7.70 -3.91
C LEU A 174 4.86 -8.68 -5.05
N ARG A 175 5.95 -8.49 -5.81
CA ARG A 175 6.37 -9.41 -6.87
C ARG A 175 6.68 -10.81 -6.36
N SER A 176 7.29 -10.95 -5.17
CA SER A 176 7.68 -12.27 -4.64
C SER A 176 6.49 -13.14 -4.19
N LEU A 177 5.29 -12.56 -4.15
CA LEU A 177 4.04 -13.29 -3.92
C LEU A 177 3.76 -14.29 -5.04
N PHE A 178 4.21 -14.05 -6.27
CA PHE A 178 4.02 -14.98 -7.39
C PHE A 178 4.99 -16.17 -7.31
N ALA A 179 4.52 -17.37 -7.61
CA ALA A 179 5.37 -18.57 -7.68
C ALA A 179 6.42 -18.48 -8.80
N GLN A 180 6.06 -17.81 -9.90
CA GLN A 180 6.92 -17.63 -11.07
C GLN A 180 7.97 -16.52 -10.93
N ALA A 181 7.98 -15.79 -9.80
CA ALA A 181 8.93 -14.70 -9.54
C ALA A 181 10.31 -15.17 -9.02
N ALA A 182 10.65 -16.45 -9.18
CA ALA A 182 11.94 -17.00 -8.74
C ALA A 182 13.12 -16.17 -9.27
N PRO A 183 14.20 -15.99 -8.48
CA PRO A 183 15.30 -15.12 -8.83
C PRO A 183 15.93 -15.56 -10.15
N ARG A 184 15.87 -14.69 -11.16
CA ARG A 184 16.62 -14.88 -12.40
C ARG A 184 18.09 -14.61 -12.10
N LYS A 185 18.97 -15.53 -12.49
CA LYS A 185 20.41 -15.25 -12.50
C LYS A 185 20.67 -14.14 -13.52
N HIS A 186 21.10 -12.98 -13.06
CA HIS A 186 21.69 -11.98 -13.93
C HIS A 186 23.02 -12.55 -14.46
N LEU A 187 23.06 -12.87 -15.75
CA LEU A 187 24.30 -13.21 -16.43
C LEU A 187 24.95 -11.89 -16.89
N PRO A 188 26.28 -11.77 -16.80
CA PRO A 188 26.97 -10.63 -17.38
C PRO A 188 26.69 -10.59 -18.88
N VAL A 189 26.49 -9.39 -19.42
CA VAL A 189 26.50 -9.16 -20.87
C VAL A 189 27.94 -9.43 -21.33
N LEU A 190 28.11 -10.42 -22.22
CA LEU A 190 29.40 -10.74 -22.85
C LEU A 190 29.81 -9.67 -23.86
#